data_AF-A0A958R4W0-F1
#
_entry.id   AF-A0A958R4W0-F1
#
_cell.length_a   1.000
_cell.length_b   1.000
_cell.length_c   1.000
_cell.angle_alpha   90.00
_cell.angle_beta   90.00
_cell.angle_gamma   90.00
#
_symmetry.space_group_name_H-M   'P 1'
#
loop_
_entity.id
_entity.type
_entity.pdbx_description
1 polymer ?
#
loop_
_entity_poly.entity_id
_entity_poly.type
_entity_poly.pdbx_seq_one_letter_code
_entity_poly.pdbx_strand_id
1 'polypeptide(L)'
;MDILNPWIINSKVLPTGLQILLLFHLRLKNNPNLQAKKILGFSRKDLARSTGLSYNTIQSGLRELERLGFIQLDPLNKGSKQLVRITEPTEYNWELIQERLGFHFKPIDTDKK
;
A
#
# COMPACT_ATOMS: atom_id res chain seq x y z
N MET A 1 -22.63 4.57 4.35
CA MET A 1 -21.26 4.81 3.85
C MET A 1 -20.68 5.91 4.71
N ASP A 2 -19.88 5.57 5.72
CA ASP A 2 -19.17 6.59 6.47
C ASP A 2 -18.17 7.27 5.55
N ILE A 3 -18.43 8.55 5.31
CA ILE A 3 -17.66 9.42 4.44
C ILE A 3 -16.29 9.57 5.11
N LEU A 4 -15.30 8.90 4.53
CA LEU A 4 -13.91 9.24 4.78
C LEU A 4 -13.72 10.74 4.58
N ASN A 5 -13.22 11.40 5.61
CA ASN A 5 -12.83 12.79 5.51
C ASN A 5 -11.90 12.94 4.29
N PRO A 6 -12.30 13.66 3.22
CA PRO A 6 -11.55 13.76 1.96
C PRO A 6 -10.09 14.20 2.13
N TRP A 7 -9.81 14.89 3.23
CA TRP A 7 -8.52 15.38 3.72
C TRP A 7 -7.49 14.26 3.95
N ILE A 8 -7.91 13.04 4.36
CA ILE A 8 -6.99 11.93 4.65
C ILE A 8 -6.32 11.41 3.37
N ILE A 9 -6.94 11.57 2.21
CA ILE A 9 -6.38 11.16 0.91
C ILE A 9 -6.00 12.41 0.10
N ASN A 10 -5.42 13.41 0.77
CA ASN A 10 -4.90 14.60 0.11
C ASN A 10 -3.40 14.43 -0.18
N SER A 11 -3.02 14.60 -1.45
CA SER A 11 -1.63 14.50 -1.90
C SER A 11 -0.68 15.54 -1.32
N LYS A 12 -1.22 16.63 -0.76
CA LYS A 12 -0.45 17.63 -0.02
C LYS A 12 -0.11 17.22 1.41
N VAL A 13 -0.77 16.19 1.94
CA VAL A 13 -0.70 15.82 3.36
C VAL A 13 0.02 14.49 3.56
N LEU A 14 -0.16 13.53 2.67
CA LEU A 14 0.43 12.20 2.80
C LEU A 14 1.30 11.83 1.59
N PRO A 15 2.39 11.07 1.79
CA PRO A 15 3.12 10.45 0.71
C PRO A 15 2.21 9.61 -0.20
N THR A 16 2.56 9.55 -1.49
CA THR A 16 1.76 8.87 -2.53
C THR A 16 1.44 7.42 -2.17
N GLY A 17 2.45 6.63 -1.78
CA GLY A 17 2.25 5.22 -1.43
C GLY A 17 1.29 5.05 -0.25
N LEU A 18 1.40 5.89 0.78
CA LEU A 18 0.56 5.82 1.97
C LEU A 18 -0.91 6.12 1.66
N GLN A 19 -1.20 7.06 0.76
CA GLN A 19 -2.57 7.34 0.32
C GLN A 19 -3.22 6.11 -0.35
N ILE A 20 -2.47 5.45 -1.23
CA ILE A 20 -2.94 4.25 -1.94
C ILE A 20 -3.17 3.10 -0.95
N LEU A 21 -2.23 2.90 -0.02
CA LEU A 21 -2.33 1.88 1.01
C LEU A 21 -3.52 2.09 1.94
N LEU A 22 -3.73 3.32 2.42
CA LEU A 22 -4.89 3.66 3.25
C LEU A 22 -6.19 3.42 2.51
N LEU A 23 -6.29 3.82 1.24
CA LEU A 23 -7.48 3.57 0.41
C LEU A 23 -7.79 2.06 0.32
N PHE A 24 -6.78 1.21 0.18
CA PHE A 24 -6.97 -0.24 0.21
C PHE A 24 -7.43 -0.75 1.57
N HIS A 25 -6.79 -0.35 2.66
CA HIS A 25 -7.20 -0.74 4.01
C HIS A 25 -8.65 -0.31 4.32
N LEU A 26 -9.04 0.88 3.89
CA LEU A 26 -10.39 1.39 4.07
C LEU A 26 -11.40 0.60 3.25
N ARG A 27 -11.07 0.24 2.01
CA ARG A 27 -11.90 -0.64 1.19
C ARG A 27 -12.09 -2.01 1.84
N LEU A 28 -11.03 -2.61 2.39
CA LEU A 28 -11.16 -3.86 3.14
C LEU A 28 -12.04 -3.67 4.38
N LYS A 29 -11.76 -2.65 5.21
CA LYS A 29 -12.51 -2.38 6.44
C LYS A 29 -14.02 -2.22 6.18
N ASN A 30 -14.38 -1.58 5.07
CA ASN A 30 -15.78 -1.30 4.73
C ASN A 30 -16.47 -2.43 3.94
N ASN A 31 -15.75 -3.50 3.53
CA ASN A 31 -16.31 -4.60 2.74
C ASN A 31 -15.95 -5.95 3.37
N PRO A 32 -16.82 -6.52 4.23
CA PRO A 32 -16.56 -7.78 4.94
C PRO A 32 -16.15 -8.94 4.02
N ASN A 33 -16.77 -9.04 2.84
CA ASN A 33 -16.46 -10.07 1.84
C ASN A 33 -15.02 -9.98 1.29
N LEU A 34 -14.43 -8.79 1.29
CA LEU A 34 -13.07 -8.56 0.83
C LEU A 34 -12.05 -8.79 1.96
N GLN A 35 -12.44 -8.60 3.23
CA GLN A 35 -11.58 -8.85 4.39
C GLN A 35 -11.12 -10.29 4.46
N ALA A 36 -12.03 -11.25 4.25
CA ALA A 36 -11.71 -12.67 4.30
C ALA A 36 -10.65 -13.10 3.28
N LYS A 37 -10.56 -12.38 2.15
CA LYS A 37 -9.64 -12.70 1.05
C LYS A 37 -8.41 -11.78 1.01
N LYS A 38 -8.46 -10.62 1.69
CA LYS A 38 -7.47 -9.52 1.60
C LYS A 38 -7.12 -9.13 0.15
N ILE A 39 -7.99 -9.44 -0.81
CA ILE A 39 -7.81 -9.18 -2.24
C ILE A 39 -8.80 -8.11 -2.68
N LEU A 40 -8.31 -7.10 -3.38
CA LEU A 40 -9.08 -6.00 -3.93
C LEU A 40 -8.88 -5.92 -5.44
N GLY A 41 -9.97 -5.72 -6.18
CA GLY A 41 -9.89 -5.25 -7.55
C GLY A 41 -9.89 -3.73 -7.61
N PHE A 42 -8.98 -3.15 -8.38
CA PHE A 42 -8.97 -1.72 -8.67
C PHE A 42 -8.74 -1.48 -10.17
N SER A 43 -9.23 -0.37 -10.69
CA SER A 43 -8.73 0.17 -11.95
C SER A 43 -7.83 1.36 -11.65
N ARG A 44 -6.80 1.57 -12.48
CA ARG A 44 -5.92 2.75 -12.34
C ARG A 44 -6.71 4.06 -12.44
N LYS A 45 -7.79 4.07 -13.23
CA LYS A 45 -8.71 5.21 -13.36
C LYS A 45 -9.47 5.49 -12.07
N ASP A 46 -9.93 4.45 -11.37
CA ASP A 46 -10.63 4.61 -10.11
C ASP A 46 -9.67 5.07 -9.01
N LEU A 47 -8.45 4.56 -8.97
CA LEU A 47 -7.41 5.06 -8.05
C LEU A 47 -7.12 6.54 -8.30
N ALA A 48 -6.95 6.95 -9.56
CA ALA A 48 -6.73 8.36 -9.92
C ALA A 48 -7.89 9.25 -9.49
N ARG A 49 -9.13 8.79 -9.66
CA ARG A 49 -10.31 9.52 -9.17
C ARG A 49 -10.35 9.60 -7.65
N SER A 50 -10.05 8.51 -6.93
CA SER A 50 -10.14 8.45 -5.46
C SER A 50 -9.02 9.20 -4.76
N THR A 51 -7.84 9.30 -5.38
CA THR A 51 -6.64 9.91 -4.77
C THR A 51 -6.29 11.28 -5.37
N GLY A 52 -6.85 11.64 -6.52
CA GLY A 52 -6.45 12.83 -7.28
C GLY A 52 -5.05 12.75 -7.89
N LEU A 53 -4.40 11.57 -7.85
CA LEU A 53 -3.03 11.38 -8.34
C LEU A 53 -3.00 11.09 -9.85
N SER A 54 -1.90 11.46 -10.50
CA SER A 54 -1.64 11.09 -11.89
C SER A 54 -1.43 9.58 -12.04
N TYR A 55 -1.65 9.06 -13.24
CA TYR A 55 -1.40 7.64 -13.57
C TYR A 55 0.03 7.21 -13.25
N ASN A 56 1.02 8.03 -13.59
CA ASN A 56 2.44 7.73 -13.34
C ASN A 56 2.74 7.72 -11.84
N THR A 57 2.16 8.66 -11.10
CA THR A 57 2.31 8.75 -9.64
C THR A 57 1.72 7.51 -8.96
N ILE A 58 0.53 7.07 -9.39
CA ILE A 58 -0.10 5.84 -8.88
C ILE A 58 0.76 4.62 -9.18
N GLN A 59 1.26 4.50 -10.41
CA GLN A 59 2.11 3.37 -10.80
C GLN A 59 3.41 3.35 -9.98
N SER A 60 4.02 4.51 -9.74
CA SER A 60 5.20 4.63 -8.89
C SER A 60 4.89 4.22 -7.45
N GLY A 61 3.78 4.72 -6.88
CA GLY A 61 3.35 4.39 -5.53
C GLY A 61 3.04 2.90 -5.35
N LEU A 62 2.36 2.29 -6.32
CA LEU A 62 2.07 0.85 -6.30
C LEU A 62 3.34 0.00 -6.33
N ARG A 63 4.32 0.37 -7.19
CA ARG A 63 5.62 -0.31 -7.22
C ARG A 63 6.39 -0.16 -5.92
N GLU A 64 6.33 1.01 -5.29
CA GLU A 64 6.97 1.24 -4.00
C GLU A 64 6.32 0.41 -2.90
N LEU A 65 4.99 0.40 -2.82
CA LEU A 65 4.27 -0.45 -1.86
C LEU A 65 4.54 -1.94 -2.06
N GLU A 66 4.64 -2.39 -3.31
CA GLU A 66 5.00 -3.77 -3.65
C GLU A 66 6.45 -4.08 -3.23
N ARG A 67 7.40 -3.16 -3.49
CA ARG A 67 8.80 -3.32 -3.09
C ARG A 67 8.97 -3.39 -1.56
N LEU A 68 8.19 -2.61 -0.83
CA LEU A 68 8.13 -2.62 0.64
C LEU A 68 7.33 -3.82 1.19
N GLY A 69 6.70 -4.61 0.31
CA GLY A 69 5.95 -5.79 0.68
C GLY A 69 4.61 -5.49 1.34
N PHE A 70 4.06 -4.27 1.25
CA PHE A 70 2.72 -3.91 1.78
C PHE A 70 1.57 -4.43 0.91
N ILE A 71 1.84 -4.62 -0.37
CA ILE A 71 0.89 -5.16 -1.34
C ILE A 71 1.57 -6.17 -2.25
N GLN A 72 0.79 -7.05 -2.84
CA GLN A 72 1.21 -7.91 -3.93
C GLN A 72 0.31 -7.66 -5.14
N LEU A 73 0.89 -7.23 -6.25
CA LEU A 73 0.16 -7.08 -7.50
C LEU A 73 0.12 -8.43 -8.22
N ASP A 74 -1.01 -8.74 -8.84
CA ASP A 74 -1.13 -9.93 -9.68
C ASP A 74 -0.31 -9.72 -10.98
N PRO A 75 0.75 -10.51 -11.23
CA PRO A 75 1.64 -10.35 -12.38
C PRO A 75 0.99 -10.76 -13.70
N LEU A 76 -0.08 -11.56 -13.65
CA LEU A 76 -0.81 -12.02 -14.83
C LEU A 76 -1.88 -11.01 -15.28
N ASN A 77 -2.11 -9.96 -14.49
CA ASN A 77 -3.16 -9.00 -14.74
C ASN A 77 -2.76 -7.99 -15.82
N LYS A 78 -3.08 -8.31 -17.08
CA LYS A 78 -2.88 -7.42 -18.25
C LYS A 78 -4.10 -6.53 -18.55
N GLY A 79 -5.16 -6.63 -17.75
CA GLY A 79 -6.44 -5.93 -17.97
C GLY A 79 -6.48 -4.49 -17.44
N SER A 80 -7.62 -3.83 -17.66
CA SER A 80 -7.90 -2.49 -17.11
C SER A 80 -8.18 -2.50 -15.61
N LYS A 81 -8.54 -3.67 -15.07
CA LYS A 81 -8.69 -3.95 -13.65
C LYS A 81 -7.52 -4.81 -13.19
N GLN A 82 -6.88 -4.41 -12.11
CA GLN A 82 -5.76 -5.09 -11.51
C GLN A 82 -6.18 -5.59 -10.12
N LEU A 83 -5.82 -6.83 -9.82
CA LEU A 83 -5.99 -7.39 -8.49
C LEU A 83 -4.77 -7.05 -7.64
N VAL A 84 -5.03 -6.65 -6.40
CA VAL A 84 -4.02 -6.41 -5.37
C VAL A 84 -4.38 -7.21 -4.14
N ARG A 85 -3.40 -7.88 -3.54
CA ARG A 85 -3.51 -8.45 -2.21
C ARG A 85 -2.84 -7.52 -1.22
N ILE A 86 -3.52 -7.21 -0.11
CA ILE A 86 -2.89 -6.59 1.06
C ILE A 86 -2.21 -7.69 1.86
N THR A 87 -0.95 -7.48 2.17
CA THR A 87 -0.09 -8.46 2.83
C THR A 87 -0.10 -8.29 4.36
N GLU A 88 0.38 -9.31 5.06
CA GLU A 88 0.58 -9.27 6.51
C GLU A 88 1.91 -8.62 6.88
N PRO A 89 2.03 -8.05 8.09
CA PRO A 89 3.30 -7.54 8.61
C PRO A 89 4.47 -8.52 8.52
N THR A 90 4.23 -9.82 8.60
CA THR A 90 5.26 -10.87 8.44
C THR A 90 5.82 -10.96 7.02
N GLU A 91 5.15 -10.39 6.03
CA GLU A 91 5.53 -10.41 4.62
C GLU A 91 6.18 -9.08 4.17
N TYR A 92 6.22 -8.08 5.06
CA TYR A 92 6.80 -6.78 4.74
C TYR A 92 8.31 -6.90 4.56
N ASN A 93 8.87 -6.10 3.67
CA ASN A 93 10.30 -5.97 3.51
C ASN A 93 10.85 -5.04 4.59
N TRP A 94 10.98 -5.56 5.81
CA TRP A 94 11.39 -4.79 6.99
C TRP A 94 12.76 -4.16 6.83
N GLU A 95 13.71 -4.85 6.19
CA GLU A 95 15.05 -4.31 5.92
C GLU A 95 14.97 -3.03 5.10
N LEU A 96 14.21 -3.06 4.00
CA LEU A 96 14.02 -1.91 3.14
C LEU A 96 13.20 -0.79 3.80
N ILE A 97 12.19 -1.16 4.61
CA ILE A 97 11.41 -0.18 5.39
C ILE A 97 12.33 0.53 6.40
N GLN A 98 13.19 -0.21 7.09
CA GLN A 98 14.16 0.34 8.04
C GLN A 98 15.15 1.27 7.35
N GLU A 99 15.71 0.85 6.20
CA GLU A 99 16.58 1.70 5.37
C GLU A 99 15.88 3.02 5.00
N ARG A 100 14.62 2.95 4.55
CA ARG A 100 13.82 4.13 4.18
C ARG A 100 13.48 5.05 5.34
N LEU A 101 13.33 4.50 6.53
CA LEU A 101 13.08 5.26 7.76
C LEU A 101 14.38 5.79 8.40
N GLY A 102 15.55 5.48 7.83
CA GLY A 102 16.84 5.87 8.39
C GLY A 102 17.22 5.10 9.65
N PHE A 103 16.55 3.98 9.95
CA PHE A 103 16.90 3.13 11.08
C PHE A 103 18.01 2.16 10.68
N HIS A 104 19.26 2.55 10.95
CA HIS A 104 20.35 1.59 11.03
C HIS A 104 20.30 0.92 12.40
N PHE A 105 19.61 -0.22 12.52
CA PHE A 105 19.83 -1.08 13.67
C PHE A 105 21.28 -1.60 13.56
N LYS A 106 22.17 -1.01 14.37
CA LYS A 106 23.41 -1.71 14.70
C LYS A 106 22.97 -3.06 15.28
N PRO A 107 23.52 -4.19 14.81
CA PRO A 107 23.30 -5.44 15.52
C PRO A 107 23.65 -5.16 16.99
N ILE A 108 22.73 -5.51 17.89
CA ILE A 108 23.09 -5.60 19.30
C ILE A 108 24.24 -6.58 19.29
N ASP A 109 25.44 -6.10 19.63
CA ASP A 109 26.53 -6.97 20.01
C ASP A 109 25.97 -7.81 21.15
N THR A 110 25.51 -9.01 20.83
CA THR A 110 25.53 -10.14 21.76
C THR A 110 26.99 -10.49 21.93
N ASP A 111 27.76 -9.54 22.47
CA ASP A 111 29.04 -9.82 23.04
C ASP A 111 28.73 -10.64 24.28
N LYS A 112 29.16 -11.89 24.19
CA LYS A 112 29.16 -12.85 25.27
C LYS A 112 29.75 -12.18 26.51
N LYS A 113 29.00 -12.17 27.61
CA LYS A 113 29.50 -12.53 28.93
C LYS A 113 28.36 -12.86 29.88
#